data_AF-A0A1G6QX95-F1
#
_entry.id   AF-A0A1G6QX95-F1
#
_cell.length_a   1.000
_cell.length_b   1.000
_cell.length_c   1.000
_cell.angle_alpha   90.00
_cell.angle_beta   90.00
_cell.angle_gamma   90.00
#
_symmetry.space_group_name_H-M   'P 1'
#
loop_
_entity.id
_entity.type
_entity.pdbx_description
1 polymer ?
#
loop_
_entity_poly.entity_id
_entity_poly.type
_entity_poly.pdbx_seq_one_letter_code
_entity_poly.pdbx_strand_id
1 'polypeptide(L)'
;MKKGGEGCGPAASSVMIDMILTYDFMQRALIAGLVIGIISPMVGLFLVVRRLSLIADALAHVTLSGVAAGLLLQKQFPAFQTFNPMISGMMFSLTASVFVERLRQWYRSYQELAIPVILSGGIGLGVVLISAADGFSVDVAGYLFGSILAVSPSEIGAIIGAGVLVVAVILLFYKELFALSFDEESAMFAGIPRRSINILFGLVVALVITASIRVVGILLVSGLITLPVAAAMQLASGFKKTLFLSILFAQVSVFCGLAAAFYLDWASGGTIVLVSVLILLVVGGGKRLIRRVLRSGNGVRRRDAS
;
A
#
# COMPACT_ATOMS: atom_id res chain seq x y z
N MET A 1 25.31 -15.62 -11.95
CA MET A 1 26.62 -15.18 -12.48
C MET A 1 27.15 -14.11 -11.53
N LYS A 2 28.31 -14.35 -10.91
CA LYS A 2 28.85 -13.60 -9.77
C LYS A 2 29.74 -12.44 -10.27
N LYS A 3 29.44 -11.21 -9.88
CA LYS A 3 30.40 -10.08 -9.79
C LYS A 3 29.92 -9.22 -8.61
N GLY A 4 30.68 -9.01 -7.54
CA GLY A 4 32.06 -8.54 -7.51
C GLY A 4 31.98 -7.06 -7.11
N GLY A 5 32.28 -6.76 -5.84
CA GLY A 5 32.00 -5.47 -5.23
C GLY A 5 32.93 -4.35 -5.67
N GLU A 6 32.38 -3.14 -5.79
CA GLU A 6 33.10 -1.87 -5.80
C GLU A 6 32.23 -0.77 -5.16
N GLY A 7 32.81 -0.04 -4.21
CA GLY A 7 32.60 1.40 -4.02
C GLY A 7 31.30 1.91 -3.37
N CYS A 8 31.37 2.22 -2.08
CA CYS A 8 30.42 3.09 -1.39
C CYS A 8 30.78 4.57 -1.68
N GLY A 9 29.99 5.28 -2.50
CA GLY A 9 30.21 6.67 -2.96
C GLY A 9 29.31 7.04 -4.16
N PRO A 10 29.27 8.28 -4.69
CA PRO A 10 28.15 8.88 -5.46
C PRO A 10 27.70 8.18 -6.76
N ALA A 11 28.34 7.08 -7.14
CA ALA A 11 28.08 6.24 -8.31
C ALA A 11 26.73 5.50 -8.28
N ALA A 12 26.09 5.34 -7.13
CA ALA A 12 24.80 4.63 -7.04
C ALA A 12 23.69 5.30 -7.87
N SER A 13 23.73 6.63 -8.02
CA SER A 13 22.74 7.38 -8.82
C SER A 13 22.98 7.26 -10.33
N SER A 14 24.23 7.35 -10.79
CA SER A 14 24.58 7.20 -12.21
C SER A 14 24.42 5.77 -12.70
N VAL A 15 24.77 4.78 -11.88
CA VAL A 15 24.66 3.35 -12.22
C VAL A 15 23.18 2.91 -12.26
N MET A 16 22.32 3.45 -11.39
CA MET A 16 20.90 3.13 -11.44
C MET A 16 20.20 3.73 -12.66
N ILE A 17 20.65 4.90 -13.14
CA ILE A 17 20.18 5.49 -14.40
C ILE A 17 20.58 4.61 -15.59
N ASP A 18 21.83 4.12 -15.62
CA ASP A 18 22.27 3.15 -16.64
C ASP A 18 21.50 1.82 -16.58
N MET A 19 21.17 1.34 -15.37
CA MET A 19 20.37 0.12 -15.18
C MET A 19 18.94 0.24 -15.71
N ILE A 20 18.28 1.38 -15.43
CA ILE A 20 16.96 1.68 -15.97
C ILE A 20 17.04 1.70 -17.49
N LEU A 21 18.08 2.27 -18.09
CA LEU A 21 18.21 2.35 -19.55
C LEU A 21 18.54 1.00 -20.20
N THR A 22 19.06 0.02 -19.45
CA THR A 22 19.54 -1.27 -20.00
C THR A 22 18.54 -2.42 -19.86
N TYR A 23 17.71 -2.45 -18.81
CA TYR A 23 16.82 -3.59 -18.52
C TYR A 23 15.33 -3.23 -18.54
N ASP A 24 14.60 -3.76 -19.51
CA ASP A 24 13.15 -3.56 -19.65
C ASP A 24 12.37 -3.91 -18.37
N PHE A 25 12.68 -5.04 -17.72
CA PHE A 25 11.96 -5.43 -16.50
C PHE A 25 12.17 -4.44 -15.35
N MET A 26 13.32 -3.76 -15.30
CA MET A 26 13.62 -2.77 -14.27
C MET A 26 12.85 -1.48 -14.53
N GLN A 27 12.79 -1.02 -15.79
CA GLN A 27 11.94 0.11 -16.19
C GLN A 27 10.49 -0.14 -15.80
N ARG A 28 10.02 -1.35 -16.13
CA ARG A 28 8.68 -1.84 -15.83
C ARG A 28 8.36 -1.80 -14.34
N ALA A 29 9.24 -2.36 -13.51
CA ALA A 29 9.09 -2.36 -12.06
C ALA A 29 9.17 -0.95 -11.45
N LEU A 30 10.05 -0.09 -11.98
CA LEU A 30 10.17 1.30 -11.53
C LEU A 30 8.89 2.08 -11.86
N ILE A 31 8.40 2.04 -13.10
CA ILE A 31 7.18 2.74 -13.50
C ILE A 31 5.99 2.28 -12.66
N ALA A 32 5.81 0.96 -12.51
CA ALA A 32 4.76 0.40 -11.68
C ALA A 32 4.91 0.86 -10.21
N GLY A 33 6.12 0.78 -9.66
CA GLY A 33 6.43 1.24 -8.31
C GLY A 33 6.18 2.72 -8.09
N LEU A 34 6.53 3.58 -9.05
CA LEU A 34 6.29 5.03 -8.98
C LEU A 34 4.78 5.30 -8.92
N VAL A 35 3.99 4.67 -9.81
CA VAL A 35 2.53 4.80 -9.81
C VAL A 35 1.95 4.34 -8.46
N ILE A 36 2.34 3.17 -7.99
CA ILE A 36 1.92 2.61 -6.68
C ILE A 36 2.31 3.56 -5.54
N GLY A 37 3.55 4.07 -5.53
CA GLY A 37 4.05 5.01 -4.54
C GLY A 37 3.30 6.35 -4.53
N ILE A 38 2.58 6.72 -5.60
CA ILE A 38 1.68 7.87 -5.60
C ILE A 38 0.33 7.46 -5.00
N ILE A 39 -0.31 6.44 -5.55
CA ILE A 39 -1.70 6.11 -5.22
C ILE A 39 -1.87 5.48 -3.83
N SER A 40 -0.89 4.70 -3.35
CA SER A 40 -0.91 4.07 -2.03
C SER A 40 -1.00 5.07 -0.89
N PRO A 41 -0.09 6.06 -0.74
CA PRO A 41 -0.20 7.06 0.32
C PRO A 41 -1.37 8.04 0.12
N MET A 42 -1.87 8.24 -1.10
CA MET A 42 -3.08 9.04 -1.33
C MET A 42 -4.29 8.42 -0.62
N VAL A 43 -4.53 7.13 -0.83
CA VAL A 43 -5.57 6.39 -0.11
C VAL A 43 -5.21 6.21 1.36
N GLY A 44 -3.94 5.94 1.65
CA GLY A 44 -3.43 5.74 3.00
C GLY A 44 -3.67 6.91 3.93
N LEU A 45 -3.57 8.14 3.45
CA LEU A 45 -3.85 9.33 4.26
C LEU A 45 -5.29 9.31 4.80
N PHE A 46 -6.26 9.04 3.94
CA PHE A 46 -7.66 8.93 4.35
C PHE A 46 -7.90 7.74 5.28
N LEU A 47 -7.28 6.58 5.01
CA LEU A 47 -7.39 5.41 5.88
C LEU A 47 -6.86 5.69 7.29
N VAL A 48 -5.69 6.31 7.40
CA VAL A 48 -5.06 6.60 8.69
C VAL A 48 -5.85 7.64 9.48
N VAL A 49 -6.29 8.73 8.83
CA VAL A 49 -7.09 9.78 9.50
C VAL A 49 -8.42 9.22 10.00
N ARG A 50 -9.05 8.32 9.23
CA ARG A 50 -10.30 7.64 9.60
C ARG A 50 -10.13 6.45 10.55
N ARG A 51 -8.89 6.12 10.97
CA ARG A 51 -8.57 4.93 11.78
C ARG A 51 -8.96 3.59 11.13
N LEU A 52 -9.06 3.57 9.79
CA LEU A 52 -9.43 2.40 8.99
C LEU A 52 -8.20 1.72 8.37
N SER A 53 -7.01 1.88 8.94
CA SER A 53 -5.77 1.32 8.39
C SER A 53 -5.82 -0.21 8.23
N LEU A 54 -6.56 -0.91 9.08
CA LEU A 54 -6.73 -2.37 9.02
C LEU A 54 -7.60 -2.85 7.84
N ILE A 55 -8.39 -1.97 7.21
CA ILE A 55 -9.14 -2.33 5.99
C ILE A 55 -8.19 -2.78 4.88
N ALA A 56 -7.04 -2.09 4.76
CA ALA A 56 -6.07 -2.42 3.73
C ALA A 56 -5.54 -3.85 3.90
N ASP A 57 -5.31 -4.27 5.16
CA ASP A 57 -4.82 -5.61 5.48
C ASP A 57 -5.90 -6.68 5.23
N ALA A 58 -7.15 -6.42 5.65
CA ALA A 58 -8.28 -7.30 5.39
C ALA A 58 -8.51 -7.53 3.89
N LEU A 59 -8.56 -6.46 3.10
CA LEU A 59 -8.78 -6.56 1.67
C LEU A 59 -7.61 -7.26 0.97
N ALA A 60 -6.37 -7.03 1.39
CA ALA A 60 -5.19 -7.71 0.85
C ALA A 60 -5.30 -9.24 1.01
N HIS A 61 -5.64 -9.72 2.19
CA HIS A 61 -5.78 -11.16 2.43
C HIS A 61 -6.97 -11.77 1.71
N VAL A 62 -8.11 -11.07 1.60
CA VAL A 62 -9.23 -11.56 0.77
C VAL A 62 -8.84 -11.59 -0.72
N THR A 63 -8.01 -10.65 -1.17
CA THR A 63 -7.47 -10.64 -2.54
C THR A 63 -6.59 -11.87 -2.78
N LEU A 64 -5.74 -12.27 -1.82
CA LEU A 64 -4.97 -13.52 -1.89
C LEU A 64 -5.89 -14.73 -2.07
N SER A 65 -6.99 -14.78 -1.33
CA SER A 65 -7.96 -15.87 -1.42
C SER A 65 -8.61 -15.91 -2.80
N GLY A 66 -8.88 -14.75 -3.40
CA GLY A 66 -9.34 -14.67 -4.79
C GLY A 66 -8.27 -15.11 -5.80
N VAL A 67 -7.00 -14.76 -5.60
CA VAL A 67 -5.89 -15.25 -6.43
C VAL A 67 -5.77 -16.77 -6.33
N ALA A 68 -5.84 -17.32 -5.11
CA ALA A 68 -5.84 -18.77 -4.87
C ALA A 68 -7.04 -19.46 -5.54
N ALA A 69 -8.24 -18.86 -5.50
CA ALA A 69 -9.40 -19.36 -6.23
C ALA A 69 -9.14 -19.40 -7.74
N GLY A 70 -8.53 -18.35 -8.29
CA GLY A 70 -8.16 -18.27 -9.71
C GLY A 70 -7.16 -19.36 -10.12
N LEU A 71 -6.13 -19.59 -9.30
CA LEU A 71 -5.15 -20.66 -9.51
C LEU A 71 -5.79 -22.06 -9.44
N LEU A 72 -6.69 -22.28 -8.48
CA LEU A 72 -7.43 -23.53 -8.36
C LEU A 72 -8.33 -23.78 -9.58
N LEU A 73 -9.00 -22.75 -10.08
CA LEU A 73 -9.83 -22.84 -11.29
C LEU A 73 -9.01 -23.21 -12.54
N GLN A 74 -7.84 -22.59 -12.73
CA GLN A 74 -6.93 -22.95 -13.83
C GLN A 74 -6.53 -24.43 -13.80
N LYS A 75 -6.34 -24.97 -12.60
CA LYS A 75 -5.90 -26.35 -12.40
C LYS A 75 -7.04 -27.37 -12.59
N GLN A 76 -8.23 -27.07 -12.07
CA GLN A 76 -9.37 -27.97 -12.11
C GLN A 76 -10.10 -27.95 -13.47
N PHE A 77 -10.11 -26.80 -14.15
CA PHE A 77 -10.86 -26.63 -15.39
C PHE A 77 -9.91 -26.24 -16.54
N PRO A 78 -9.70 -27.12 -17.54
CA PRO A 78 -8.82 -26.86 -18.67
C PRO A 78 -9.24 -25.61 -19.48
N ALA A 79 -10.54 -25.31 -19.51
CA ALA A 79 -11.09 -24.13 -20.18
C ALA A 79 -10.60 -22.79 -19.58
N PHE A 80 -10.14 -22.79 -18.33
CA PHE A 80 -9.69 -21.59 -17.62
C PHE A 80 -8.17 -21.45 -17.56
N GLN A 81 -7.39 -22.27 -18.27
CA GLN A 81 -5.92 -22.18 -18.25
C GLN A 81 -5.36 -20.80 -18.63
N THR A 82 -6.07 -20.05 -19.48
CA THR A 82 -5.65 -18.69 -19.91
C THR A 82 -6.18 -17.59 -18.98
N PHE A 83 -6.95 -17.94 -17.95
CA PHE A 83 -7.56 -16.96 -17.06
C PHE A 83 -6.51 -16.33 -16.15
N ASN A 84 -6.42 -15.00 -16.06
CA ASN A 84 -5.44 -14.36 -15.19
C ASN A 84 -5.88 -14.42 -13.70
N PRO A 85 -5.11 -15.05 -12.79
CA PRO A 85 -5.47 -15.16 -11.37
C PRO A 85 -5.65 -13.79 -10.68
N MET A 86 -4.97 -12.75 -11.14
CA MET A 86 -5.12 -11.39 -10.60
C MET A 86 -6.53 -10.83 -10.80
N ILE A 87 -7.23 -11.21 -11.88
CA ILE A 87 -8.61 -10.78 -12.13
C ILE A 87 -9.54 -11.39 -11.08
N SER A 88 -9.36 -12.67 -10.74
CA SER A 88 -10.11 -13.30 -9.65
C SER A 88 -9.82 -12.60 -8.31
N GLY A 89 -8.55 -12.33 -8.01
CA GLY A 89 -8.15 -11.53 -6.85
C GLY A 89 -8.88 -10.17 -6.79
N MET A 90 -8.87 -9.44 -7.90
CA MET A 90 -9.54 -8.15 -8.04
C MET A 90 -11.04 -8.25 -7.74
N MET A 91 -11.72 -9.22 -8.35
CA MET A 91 -13.15 -9.45 -8.15
C MET A 91 -13.50 -9.77 -6.69
N PHE A 92 -12.69 -10.59 -6.04
CA PHE A 92 -12.83 -10.89 -4.61
C PHE A 92 -12.62 -9.64 -3.75
N SER A 93 -11.57 -8.85 -4.02
CA SER A 93 -11.27 -7.63 -3.29
C SER A 93 -12.38 -6.58 -3.42
N LEU A 94 -12.89 -6.37 -4.64
CA LEU A 94 -13.99 -5.45 -4.90
C LEU A 94 -15.26 -5.91 -4.17
N THR A 95 -15.61 -7.19 -4.27
CA THR A 95 -16.77 -7.76 -3.58
C THR A 95 -16.62 -7.64 -2.06
N ALA A 96 -15.43 -7.93 -1.54
CA ALA A 96 -15.12 -7.83 -0.12
C ALA A 96 -15.22 -6.39 0.38
N SER A 97 -14.77 -5.40 -0.39
CA SER A 97 -14.88 -3.99 0.00
C SER A 97 -16.33 -3.53 0.18
N VAL A 98 -17.23 -3.98 -0.69
CA VAL A 98 -18.68 -3.74 -0.56
C VAL A 98 -19.23 -4.47 0.66
N PHE A 99 -18.78 -5.71 0.88
CA PHE A 99 -19.24 -6.52 2.00
C PHE A 99 -18.77 -5.97 3.35
N VAL A 100 -17.53 -5.47 3.46
CA VAL A 100 -17.01 -4.74 4.63
C VAL A 100 -17.94 -3.58 4.96
N GLU A 101 -18.27 -2.74 3.98
CA GLU A 101 -19.12 -1.56 4.24
C GLU A 101 -20.56 -1.95 4.63
N ARG A 102 -21.12 -3.03 4.06
CA ARG A 102 -22.42 -3.55 4.52
C ARG A 102 -22.35 -4.11 5.94
N LEU A 103 -21.30 -4.83 6.28
CA LEU A 103 -21.13 -5.42 7.60
C LEU A 103 -20.95 -4.34 8.67
N ARG A 104 -20.19 -3.27 8.36
CA ARG A 104 -20.08 -2.06 9.22
C ARG A 104 -21.42 -1.37 9.45
N GLN A 105 -22.37 -1.51 8.52
CA GLN A 105 -23.73 -0.95 8.67
C GLN A 105 -24.63 -1.83 9.51
N TRP A 106 -24.46 -3.16 9.47
CA TRP A 106 -25.18 -4.07 10.36
C TRP A 106 -24.69 -3.95 11.81
N TYR A 107 -23.38 -3.87 12.02
CA TYR A 107 -22.78 -3.68 13.34
C TYR A 107 -22.55 -2.19 13.65
N ARG A 108 -23.61 -1.35 13.63
CA ARG A 108 -23.46 0.11 13.85
C ARG A 108 -22.72 0.47 15.14
N SER A 109 -22.96 -0.28 16.23
CA SER A 109 -22.31 -0.04 17.52
C SER A 109 -20.89 -0.59 17.61
N TYR A 110 -20.49 -1.46 16.68
CA TYR A 110 -19.20 -2.16 16.69
C TYR A 110 -18.61 -2.25 15.27
N GLN A 111 -18.53 -1.12 14.57
CA GLN A 111 -18.07 -1.09 13.17
C GLN A 111 -16.65 -1.65 13.01
N GLU A 112 -15.84 -1.56 14.07
CA GLU A 112 -14.48 -2.11 14.13
C GLU A 112 -14.46 -3.64 14.07
N LEU A 113 -15.55 -4.34 14.40
CA LEU A 113 -15.62 -5.81 14.30
C LEU A 113 -15.76 -6.31 12.86
N ALA A 114 -16.27 -5.48 11.95
CA ALA A 114 -16.45 -5.90 10.57
C ALA A 114 -15.12 -6.24 9.89
N ILE A 115 -14.05 -5.49 10.19
CA ILE A 115 -12.75 -5.66 9.53
C ILE A 115 -12.09 -6.99 9.96
N PRO A 116 -11.93 -7.32 11.26
CA PRO A 116 -11.40 -8.61 11.69
C PRO A 116 -12.21 -9.82 11.22
N VAL A 117 -13.54 -9.71 11.15
CA VAL A 117 -14.40 -10.80 10.63
C VAL A 117 -14.07 -11.08 9.17
N ILE A 118 -13.96 -10.04 8.34
CA ILE A 118 -13.61 -10.16 6.92
C ILE A 118 -12.18 -10.67 6.74
N LEU A 119 -11.24 -10.15 7.53
CA LEU A 119 -9.84 -10.61 7.52
C LEU A 119 -9.75 -12.10 7.86
N SER A 120 -10.39 -12.54 8.95
CA SER A 120 -10.35 -13.93 9.39
C SER A 120 -11.01 -14.86 8.38
N GLY A 121 -12.17 -14.46 7.83
CA GLY A 121 -12.84 -15.19 6.76
C GLY A 121 -12.01 -15.25 5.48
N GLY A 122 -11.38 -14.15 5.11
CA GLY A 122 -10.46 -14.06 3.97
C GLY A 122 -9.30 -15.04 4.12
N ILE A 123 -8.53 -14.94 5.22
CA ILE A 123 -7.41 -15.83 5.51
C ILE A 123 -7.84 -17.30 5.52
N GLY A 124 -8.91 -17.63 6.26
CA GLY A 124 -9.40 -19.00 6.35
C GLY A 124 -9.78 -19.57 4.98
N LEU A 125 -10.50 -18.80 4.17
CA LEU A 125 -10.88 -19.19 2.82
C LEU A 125 -9.65 -19.33 1.90
N GLY A 126 -8.68 -18.43 2.01
CA GLY A 126 -7.44 -18.49 1.24
C GLY A 126 -6.61 -19.73 1.55
N VAL A 127 -6.43 -20.08 2.83
CA VAL A 127 -5.71 -21.28 3.26
C VAL A 127 -6.38 -22.55 2.74
N VAL A 128 -7.71 -22.64 2.83
CA VAL A 128 -8.46 -23.79 2.31
C VAL A 128 -8.29 -23.93 0.80
N LEU A 129 -8.39 -22.83 0.05
CA LEU A 129 -8.22 -22.84 -1.41
C LEU A 129 -6.79 -23.19 -1.84
N ILE A 130 -5.77 -22.66 -1.16
CA ILE A 130 -4.36 -22.99 -1.42
C ILE A 130 -4.11 -24.48 -1.14
N SER A 131 -4.64 -24.99 -0.02
CA SER A 131 -4.53 -26.41 0.34
C SER A 131 -5.18 -27.31 -0.72
N ALA A 132 -6.36 -26.92 -1.21
CA ALA A 132 -7.05 -27.62 -2.28
C ALA A 132 -6.34 -27.52 -3.66
N ALA A 133 -5.38 -26.61 -3.82
CA ALA A 133 -4.60 -26.41 -5.04
C ALA A 133 -3.23 -27.15 -5.03
N ASP A 134 -2.99 -28.06 -4.08
CA ASP A 134 -1.70 -28.74 -3.78
C ASP A 134 -0.60 -27.84 -3.19
N GLY A 135 -0.99 -26.77 -2.48
CA GLY A 135 -0.08 -26.00 -1.62
C GLY A 135 0.60 -24.79 -2.29
N PHE A 136 1.65 -24.28 -1.63
CA PHE A 136 2.34 -23.05 -2.03
C PHE A 136 3.31 -23.30 -3.19
N SER A 137 2.88 -22.98 -4.42
CA SER A 137 3.78 -22.91 -5.57
C SER A 137 4.65 -21.64 -5.54
N VAL A 138 5.73 -21.62 -6.33
CA VAL A 138 6.63 -20.46 -6.49
C VAL A 138 5.86 -19.19 -6.89
N ASP A 139 4.78 -19.34 -7.66
CA ASP A 139 3.94 -18.22 -8.08
C ASP A 139 3.23 -17.56 -6.89
N VAL A 140 2.75 -18.35 -5.91
CA VAL A 140 2.07 -17.82 -4.71
C VAL A 140 3.03 -16.97 -3.87
N ALA A 141 4.27 -17.45 -3.67
CA ALA A 141 5.29 -16.69 -2.94
C ALA A 141 5.58 -15.33 -3.61
N GLY A 142 5.59 -15.29 -4.96
CA GLY A 142 5.73 -14.05 -5.72
C GLY A 142 4.60 -13.05 -5.48
N TYR A 143 3.36 -13.50 -5.31
CA TYR A 143 2.22 -12.62 -4.96
C TYR A 143 2.27 -12.15 -3.49
N LEU A 144 2.81 -12.95 -2.58
CA LEU A 144 2.90 -12.60 -1.15
C LEU A 144 3.93 -11.51 -0.88
N PHE A 145 5.12 -11.63 -1.47
CA PHE A 145 6.28 -10.77 -1.17
C PHE A 145 6.63 -9.77 -2.29
N GLY A 146 5.97 -9.87 -3.44
CA GLY A 146 6.26 -9.04 -4.62
C GLY A 146 7.54 -9.48 -5.34
N SER A 147 7.60 -9.25 -6.65
CA SER A 147 8.78 -9.54 -7.45
C SER A 147 8.97 -8.53 -8.58
N ILE A 148 10.18 -7.97 -8.67
CA ILE A 148 10.60 -7.01 -9.72
C ILE A 148 10.46 -7.64 -11.11
N LEU A 149 10.73 -8.94 -11.22
CA LEU A 149 10.70 -9.68 -12.48
C LEU A 149 9.28 -10.07 -12.91
N ALA A 150 8.32 -10.06 -11.99
CA ALA A 150 6.97 -10.56 -12.24
C ALA A 150 6.07 -9.57 -12.98
N VAL A 151 6.52 -8.32 -13.21
CA VAL A 151 5.72 -7.29 -13.88
C VAL A 151 5.80 -7.45 -15.40
N SER A 152 4.69 -7.91 -15.98
CA SER A 152 4.54 -8.04 -17.43
C SER A 152 4.13 -6.70 -18.11
N PRO A 153 4.34 -6.56 -19.43
CA PRO A 153 3.95 -5.34 -20.16
C PRO A 153 2.45 -5.02 -20.09
N SER A 154 1.58 -6.04 -20.15
CA SER A 154 0.13 -5.88 -20.07
C SER A 154 -0.32 -5.44 -18.68
N GLU A 155 0.35 -5.92 -17.62
CA GLU A 155 0.07 -5.52 -16.24
C GLU A 155 0.43 -4.05 -15.98
N ILE A 156 1.45 -3.50 -16.64
CA ILE A 156 1.78 -2.08 -16.48
C ILE A 156 0.69 -1.19 -17.02
N GLY A 157 0.13 -1.52 -18.18
CA GLY A 157 -1.02 -0.80 -18.72
C GLY A 157 -2.18 -0.79 -17.72
N ALA A 158 -2.44 -1.92 -17.07
CA ALA A 158 -3.45 -2.04 -16.03
C ALA A 158 -3.11 -1.21 -14.77
N ILE A 159 -1.85 -1.23 -14.31
CA ILE A 159 -1.40 -0.46 -13.13
C ILE A 159 -1.48 1.05 -13.40
N ILE A 160 -1.04 1.51 -14.57
CA ILE A 160 -1.12 2.91 -14.97
C ILE A 160 -2.60 3.34 -15.08
N GLY A 161 -3.43 2.54 -15.76
CA GLY A 161 -4.86 2.82 -15.88
C GLY A 161 -5.57 2.88 -14.52
N ALA A 162 -5.27 1.93 -13.63
CA ALA A 162 -5.74 1.93 -12.25
C ALA A 162 -5.24 3.16 -11.50
N GLY A 163 -3.98 3.54 -11.68
CA GLY A 163 -3.39 4.71 -11.05
C GLY A 163 -4.08 6.01 -11.44
N VAL A 164 -4.30 6.21 -12.75
CA VAL A 164 -5.04 7.36 -13.29
C VAL A 164 -6.46 7.38 -12.75
N LEU A 165 -7.15 6.24 -12.75
CA LEU A 165 -8.52 6.13 -12.22
C LEU A 165 -8.58 6.49 -10.74
N VAL A 166 -7.66 5.97 -9.92
CA VAL A 166 -7.58 6.27 -8.48
C VAL A 166 -7.35 7.76 -8.23
N VAL A 167 -6.38 8.35 -8.93
CA VAL A 167 -6.09 9.78 -8.81
C VAL A 167 -7.31 10.60 -9.21
N ALA A 168 -7.95 10.27 -10.34
CA ALA A 168 -9.15 10.96 -10.80
C ALA A 168 -10.30 10.88 -9.79
N VAL A 169 -10.58 9.70 -9.24
CA VAL A 169 -11.63 9.50 -8.23
C VAL A 169 -11.31 10.27 -6.95
N ILE A 170 -10.07 10.22 -6.45
CA ILE A 170 -9.69 10.96 -5.24
C ILE A 170 -9.79 12.46 -5.45
N LEU A 171 -9.40 12.98 -6.62
CA LEU A 171 -9.51 14.41 -6.92
C LEU A 171 -10.97 14.87 -7.07
N LEU A 172 -11.80 14.07 -7.77
CA LEU A 172 -13.20 14.37 -8.00
C LEU A 172 -13.99 14.39 -6.69
N PHE A 173 -13.78 13.39 -5.82
CA PHE A 173 -14.47 13.23 -4.54
C PHE A 173 -13.65 13.75 -3.34
N TYR A 174 -12.65 14.60 -3.59
CA TYR A 174 -11.75 15.08 -2.54
C TYR A 174 -12.50 15.78 -1.41
N LYS A 175 -13.50 16.61 -1.76
CA LYS A 175 -14.26 17.41 -0.78
C LYS A 175 -15.09 16.52 0.13
N GLU A 176 -15.75 15.52 -0.44
CA GLU A 176 -16.61 14.56 0.22
C GLU A 176 -15.79 13.63 1.11
N LEU A 177 -14.68 13.10 0.58
CA LEU A 177 -13.75 12.27 1.34
C LEU A 177 -13.14 13.04 2.50
N PHE A 178 -12.75 14.30 2.27
CA PHE A 178 -12.19 15.15 3.30
C PHE A 178 -13.24 15.46 4.39
N ALA A 179 -14.43 15.93 4.02
CA ALA A 179 -15.50 16.26 4.97
C ALA A 179 -15.85 15.07 5.88
N LEU A 180 -16.09 13.90 5.29
CA LEU A 180 -16.38 12.66 6.03
C LEU A 180 -15.20 12.16 6.89
N SER A 181 -13.98 12.63 6.66
CA SER A 181 -12.81 12.24 7.48
C SER A 181 -12.66 13.06 8.75
N PHE A 182 -13.18 14.28 8.78
CA PHE A 182 -13.03 15.21 9.91
C PHE A 182 -14.30 15.34 10.74
N ASP A 183 -15.45 15.46 10.08
CA ASP A 183 -16.74 15.57 10.73
C ASP A 183 -17.81 14.85 9.89
N GLU A 184 -18.07 13.60 10.29
CA GLU A 184 -19.04 12.75 9.61
C GLU A 184 -20.47 13.26 9.80
N GLU A 185 -20.82 13.82 10.96
CA GLU A 185 -22.17 14.31 11.22
C GLU A 185 -22.47 15.58 10.41
N SER A 186 -21.57 16.56 10.42
CA SER A 186 -21.71 17.77 9.60
C SER A 186 -21.76 17.47 8.11
N ALA A 187 -21.00 16.48 7.65
CA ALA A 187 -21.05 16.04 6.25
C ALA A 187 -22.43 15.46 5.88
N MET A 188 -23.08 14.71 6.79
CA MET A 188 -24.44 14.21 6.56
C MET A 188 -25.46 15.35 6.53
N PHE A 189 -25.33 16.36 7.40
CA PHE A 189 -26.20 17.54 7.36
C PHE A 189 -26.02 18.36 6.07
N ALA A 190 -24.83 18.35 5.49
CA ALA A 190 -24.54 18.96 4.19
C ALA A 190 -25.05 18.13 2.98
N GLY A 191 -25.75 17.01 3.21
CA GLY A 191 -26.35 16.18 2.16
C GLY A 191 -25.38 15.19 1.50
N ILE A 192 -24.17 14.99 2.04
CA ILE A 192 -23.20 14.07 1.46
C ILE A 192 -23.66 12.62 1.70
N PRO A 193 -23.80 11.80 0.64
CA PRO A 193 -24.26 10.41 0.79
C PRO A 193 -23.14 9.52 1.34
N ARG A 194 -22.99 9.48 2.67
CA ARG A 194 -22.01 8.69 3.42
C ARG A 194 -21.78 7.29 2.85
N ARG A 195 -22.87 6.56 2.61
CA ARG A 195 -22.84 5.16 2.15
C ARG A 195 -22.15 5.02 0.80
N SER A 196 -22.54 5.82 -0.17
CA SER A 196 -22.02 5.74 -1.53
C SER A 196 -20.54 6.11 -1.56
N ILE A 197 -20.13 7.13 -0.80
CA ILE A 197 -18.74 7.57 -0.72
C ILE A 197 -17.86 6.53 -0.02
N ASN A 198 -18.33 5.89 1.05
CA ASN A 198 -17.57 4.84 1.72
C ASN A 198 -17.42 3.57 0.87
N ILE A 199 -18.46 3.17 0.13
CA ILE A 199 -18.37 2.06 -0.83
C ILE A 199 -17.37 2.41 -1.94
N LEU A 200 -17.49 3.60 -2.54
CA LEU A 200 -16.56 4.07 -3.56
C LEU A 200 -15.12 4.08 -3.05
N PHE A 201 -14.89 4.60 -1.84
CA PHE A 201 -13.57 4.61 -1.22
C PHE A 201 -13.03 3.20 -0.99
N GLY A 202 -13.86 2.27 -0.51
CA GLY A 202 -13.50 0.86 -0.37
C GLY A 202 -13.09 0.21 -1.70
N LEU A 203 -13.80 0.50 -2.79
CA LEU A 203 -13.47 0.01 -4.14
C LEU A 203 -12.13 0.58 -4.63
N VAL A 204 -11.86 1.86 -4.38
CA VAL A 204 -10.58 2.51 -4.70
C VAL A 204 -9.43 1.86 -3.90
N VAL A 205 -9.65 1.55 -2.62
CA VAL A 205 -8.67 0.84 -1.78
C VAL A 205 -8.40 -0.55 -2.34
N ALA A 206 -9.44 -1.32 -2.67
CA ALA A 206 -9.33 -2.66 -3.26
C ALA A 206 -8.55 -2.64 -4.59
N LEU A 207 -8.81 -1.63 -5.44
CA LEU A 207 -8.10 -1.42 -6.70
C LEU A 207 -6.62 -1.15 -6.48
N VAL A 208 -6.28 -0.25 -5.54
CA VAL A 208 -4.89 0.08 -5.18
C VAL A 208 -4.15 -1.15 -4.66
N ILE A 209 -4.78 -1.92 -3.78
CA ILE A 209 -4.20 -3.15 -3.24
C ILE A 209 -3.88 -4.11 -4.37
N THR A 210 -4.85 -4.38 -5.24
CA THR A 210 -4.70 -5.31 -6.37
C THR A 210 -3.58 -4.87 -7.31
N ALA A 211 -3.52 -3.58 -7.66
CA ALA A 211 -2.47 -3.03 -8.51
C ALA A 211 -1.08 -3.11 -7.87
N SER A 212 -1.01 -3.09 -6.54
CA SER A 212 0.25 -3.09 -5.78
C SER A 212 0.87 -4.48 -5.60
N ILE A 213 0.12 -5.56 -5.83
CA ILE A 213 0.52 -6.93 -5.51
C ILE A 213 1.85 -7.32 -6.18
N ARG A 214 2.01 -7.02 -7.47
CA ARG A 214 3.20 -7.48 -8.21
C ARG A 214 4.49 -6.83 -7.71
N VAL A 215 4.44 -5.56 -7.31
CA VAL A 215 5.62 -4.80 -6.90
C VAL A 215 5.91 -4.93 -5.42
N VAL A 216 4.88 -4.83 -4.58
CA VAL A 216 5.03 -4.74 -3.12
C VAL A 216 4.68 -6.06 -2.44
N GLY A 217 3.80 -6.86 -3.03
CA GLY A 217 3.28 -8.07 -2.40
C GLY A 217 2.10 -7.81 -1.46
N ILE A 218 1.25 -8.83 -1.34
CA ILE A 218 0.01 -8.79 -0.56
C ILE A 218 0.28 -8.54 0.93
N LEU A 219 1.32 -9.16 1.50
CA LEU A 219 1.60 -9.06 2.94
C LEU A 219 2.12 -7.69 3.38
N LEU A 220 2.61 -6.90 2.42
CA LEU A 220 3.41 -5.71 2.67
C LEU A 220 2.76 -4.44 2.15
N VAL A 221 1.69 -4.57 1.35
CA VAL A 221 0.95 -3.44 0.77
C VAL A 221 0.37 -2.50 1.85
N SER A 222 -0.14 -3.05 2.95
CA SER A 222 -0.67 -2.26 4.07
C SER A 222 0.41 -1.38 4.70
N GLY A 223 1.65 -1.88 4.75
CA GLY A 223 2.82 -1.13 5.19
C GLY A 223 3.14 0.05 4.28
N LEU A 224 3.20 -0.14 2.96
CA LEU A 224 3.48 0.96 2.02
C LEU A 224 2.36 2.02 2.02
N ILE A 225 1.11 1.61 2.24
CA ILE A 225 -0.03 2.52 2.36
C ILE A 225 0.08 3.38 3.63
N THR A 226 0.49 2.80 4.76
CA THR A 226 0.35 3.44 6.09
C THR A 226 1.64 4.06 6.63
N LEU A 227 2.81 3.45 6.42
CA LEU A 227 4.08 3.90 7.01
C LEU A 227 4.56 5.25 6.47
N PRO A 228 4.57 5.52 5.16
CA PRO A 228 4.96 6.84 4.64
C PRO A 228 4.03 7.95 5.13
N VAL A 229 2.74 7.65 5.28
CA VAL A 229 1.73 8.55 5.84
C VAL A 229 2.04 8.84 7.30
N ALA A 230 2.31 7.82 8.11
CA ALA A 230 2.70 7.98 9.50
C ALA A 230 3.99 8.80 9.67
N ALA A 231 4.96 8.64 8.77
CA ALA A 231 6.17 9.45 8.76
C ALA A 231 5.87 10.91 8.41
N ALA A 232 5.06 11.15 7.38
CA ALA A 232 4.66 12.48 6.94
C ALA A 232 3.86 13.24 8.02
N MET A 233 2.94 12.57 8.72
CA MET A 233 2.15 13.17 9.81
C MET A 233 3.01 13.67 10.98
N GLN A 234 4.23 13.15 11.15
CA GLN A 234 5.13 13.63 12.19
C GLN A 234 5.77 14.98 11.84
N LEU A 235 5.86 15.35 10.57
CA LEU A 235 6.50 16.59 10.11
C LEU A 235 5.49 17.63 9.64
N ALA A 236 4.43 17.20 8.98
CA ALA A 236 3.46 18.10 8.37
C ALA A 236 2.45 18.66 9.38
N SER A 237 2.05 19.92 9.19
CA SER A 237 1.08 20.63 10.02
C SER A 237 -0.29 20.80 9.35
N GLY A 238 -0.59 20.03 8.30
CA GLY A 238 -1.86 20.12 7.59
C GLY A 238 -2.03 19.06 6.49
N PHE A 239 -3.27 18.76 6.12
CA PHE A 239 -3.63 17.62 5.27
C PHE A 239 -2.90 17.58 3.92
N LYS A 240 -2.91 18.71 3.18
CA LYS A 240 -2.22 18.81 1.87
C LYS A 240 -0.71 18.60 1.99
N LYS A 241 -0.09 19.14 3.04
CA LYS A 241 1.35 18.97 3.31
C LYS A 241 1.66 17.52 3.67
N THR A 242 0.80 16.88 4.47
CA THR A 242 0.95 15.46 4.81
C THR A 242 0.84 14.59 3.58
N LEU A 243 -0.12 14.86 2.69
CA LEU A 243 -0.31 14.15 1.44
C LEU A 243 0.92 14.23 0.52
N PHE A 244 1.44 15.44 0.31
CA PHE A 244 2.61 15.63 -0.53
C PHE A 244 3.84 14.92 0.05
N LEU A 245 4.06 15.05 1.36
CA LEU A 245 5.21 14.45 2.02
C LEU A 245 5.10 12.92 2.11
N SER A 246 3.89 12.37 2.26
CA SER A 246 3.68 10.91 2.27
C SER A 246 3.96 10.30 0.90
N ILE A 247 3.55 10.98 -0.18
CA ILE A 247 3.93 10.58 -1.55
C ILE A 247 5.45 10.62 -1.70
N LEU A 248 6.10 11.72 -1.30
CA LEU A 248 7.56 11.82 -1.41
C LEU A 248 8.28 10.69 -0.65
N PHE A 249 7.87 10.39 0.58
CA PHE A 249 8.45 9.30 1.34
C PHE A 249 8.18 7.93 0.72
N ALA A 250 6.98 7.69 0.20
CA ALA A 250 6.68 6.45 -0.52
C ALA A 250 7.54 6.30 -1.78
N GLN A 251 7.75 7.38 -2.54
CA GLN A 251 8.63 7.35 -3.72
C GLN A 251 10.07 7.02 -3.35
N VAL A 252 10.61 7.64 -2.29
CA VAL A 252 11.95 7.33 -1.78
C VAL A 252 12.03 5.87 -1.35
N SER A 253 11.01 5.35 -0.66
CA SER A 253 10.94 3.94 -0.27
C SER A 253 10.93 2.98 -1.44
N VAL A 254 10.15 3.27 -2.47
CA VAL A 254 10.07 2.45 -3.68
C VAL A 254 11.41 2.47 -4.41
N PHE A 255 11.98 3.66 -4.62
CA PHE A 255 13.23 3.81 -5.35
C PHE A 255 14.39 3.10 -4.64
N CYS A 256 14.59 3.40 -3.35
CA CYS A 256 15.67 2.79 -2.56
C CYS A 256 15.42 1.29 -2.31
N GLY A 257 14.15 0.89 -2.12
CA GLY A 257 13.77 -0.50 -1.93
C GLY A 257 14.05 -1.34 -3.17
N LEU A 258 13.60 -0.90 -4.35
CA LEU A 258 13.87 -1.59 -5.62
C LEU A 258 15.37 -1.68 -5.91
N ALA A 259 16.13 -0.61 -5.64
CA ALA A 259 17.59 -0.63 -5.78
C ALA A 259 18.21 -1.70 -4.86
N ALA A 260 17.86 -1.69 -3.57
CA ALA A 260 18.37 -2.66 -2.61
C ALA A 260 17.99 -4.11 -2.98
N ALA A 261 16.74 -4.33 -3.39
CA ALA A 261 16.27 -5.64 -3.82
C ALA A 261 17.04 -6.18 -5.03
N PHE A 262 17.41 -5.33 -5.98
CA PHE A 262 18.19 -5.73 -7.14
C PHE A 262 19.64 -6.10 -6.78
N TYR A 263 20.33 -5.28 -5.99
CA TYR A 263 21.74 -5.52 -5.65
C TYR A 263 21.93 -6.67 -4.65
N LEU A 264 20.98 -6.83 -3.72
CA LEU A 264 21.07 -7.81 -2.64
C LEU A 264 20.33 -9.11 -2.95
N ASP A 265 19.66 -9.20 -4.09
CA ASP A 265 18.79 -10.32 -4.49
C ASP A 265 17.73 -10.64 -3.42
N TRP A 266 17.15 -9.58 -2.86
CA TRP A 266 16.14 -9.65 -1.80
C TRP A 266 14.73 -9.44 -2.35
N ALA A 267 13.72 -9.93 -1.62
CA ALA A 267 12.32 -9.73 -1.98
C ALA A 267 11.97 -8.23 -2.03
N SER A 268 11.51 -7.77 -3.20
CA SER A 268 11.21 -6.36 -3.47
C SER A 268 10.27 -5.71 -2.46
N GLY A 269 9.13 -6.35 -2.16
CA GLY A 269 8.20 -5.85 -1.16
C GLY A 269 8.84 -5.62 0.20
N GLY A 270 9.65 -6.59 0.66
CA GLY A 270 10.30 -6.56 1.96
C GLY A 270 11.22 -5.35 2.09
N THR A 271 12.06 -5.13 1.09
CA THR A 271 12.98 -3.98 1.06
C THR A 271 12.25 -2.64 1.03
N ILE A 272 11.19 -2.49 0.22
CA ILE A 272 10.39 -1.25 0.13
C ILE A 272 9.77 -0.91 1.50
N VAL A 273 9.21 -1.91 2.20
CA VAL A 273 8.62 -1.70 3.52
C VAL A 273 9.69 -1.41 4.57
N LEU A 274 10.82 -2.12 4.56
CA LEU A 274 11.92 -1.86 5.50
C LEU A 274 12.47 -0.43 5.34
N VAL A 275 12.62 0.07 4.12
CA VAL A 275 13.00 1.46 3.88
C VAL A 275 11.92 2.40 4.43
N SER A 276 10.64 2.11 4.22
CA SER A 276 9.54 2.91 4.78
C SER A 276 9.55 2.97 6.31
N VAL A 277 9.84 1.84 6.97
CA VAL A 277 10.03 1.77 8.43
C VAL A 277 11.24 2.61 8.85
N LEU A 278 12.35 2.51 8.13
CA LEU A 278 13.56 3.30 8.43
C LEU A 278 13.29 4.80 8.33
N ILE A 279 12.59 5.24 7.27
CA ILE A 279 12.16 6.65 7.12
C ILE A 279 11.31 7.08 8.32
N LEU A 280 10.33 6.26 8.72
CA LEU A 280 9.47 6.53 9.88
C LEU A 280 10.28 6.69 11.18
N LEU A 281 11.25 5.80 11.41
CA LEU A 281 12.11 5.83 12.59
C LEU A 281 13.04 7.05 12.60
N VAL A 282 13.64 7.39 11.46
CA VAL A 282 14.52 8.58 11.33
C VAL A 282 13.73 9.85 11.58
N VAL A 283 12.58 10.00 10.94
CA VAL A 283 11.71 11.18 11.10
C VAL A 283 11.22 11.30 12.55
N GLY A 284 10.76 10.21 13.15
CA GLY A 284 10.27 10.23 14.53
C GLY A 284 11.36 10.39 15.59
N GLY A 285 12.51 9.74 15.39
CA GLY A 285 13.69 9.88 16.23
C GLY A 285 14.25 11.29 16.21
N GLY A 286 14.41 11.88 15.02
CA GLY A 286 14.90 13.24 14.84
C GLY A 286 14.04 14.29 15.57
N LYS A 287 12.71 14.16 15.49
CA LYS A 287 11.78 15.06 16.19
C LYS A 287 11.89 14.94 17.72
N ARG A 288 12.05 13.73 18.25
CA ARG A 288 12.24 13.51 19.70
C ARG A 288 13.57 14.09 20.19
N LEU A 289 14.63 13.94 19.41
CA LEU A 289 15.95 14.47 19.76
C LEU A 289 15.96 16.01 19.77
N ILE A 290 15.42 16.65 18.73
CA ILE A 290 15.32 18.12 18.64
C ILE A 290 14.49 18.68 19.81
N ARG A 291 13.37 18.05 20.16
CA ARG A 291 12.56 18.47 21.32
C ARG A 291 13.27 18.31 22.66
N ARG A 292 14.11 17.27 22.83
CA ARG A 292 14.93 17.10 24.04
C ARG A 292 16.00 18.18 24.16
N VAL A 293 16.70 18.49 23.06
CA VAL A 293 17.73 19.54 23.03
C VAL A 293 17.13 20.92 23.32
N LEU A 294 16.00 21.26 22.71
CA LEU A 294 15.31 22.55 22.94
C LEU A 294 14.76 22.69 24.38
N ARG A 295 14.34 21.59 25.02
CA ARG A 295 13.91 21.61 26.44
C ARG A 295 15.07 21.77 27.42
N SER A 296 16.26 21.24 27.10
CA SER A 296 17.45 21.39 27.94
C SER A 296 17.97 22.84 27.96
N GLY A 297 17.79 23.61 26.88
CA GLY A 297 18.18 25.03 26.82
C GLY A 297 17.28 25.97 27.61
N ASN A 298 15.97 25.67 27.71
CA ASN A 298 15.02 26.49 28.48
C ASN A 298 15.03 26.23 30.00
N GLY A 299 15.63 25.12 30.45
CA GLY A 299 15.79 24.83 31.88
C GLY A 299 16.89 25.68 32.56
N VAL A 300 17.88 26.15 31.80
CA VAL A 300 18.97 26.98 32.30
C VAL A 300 18.51 28.42 32.54
N ARG A 301 17.75 29.00 31.59
CA ARG A 301 17.23 30.39 31.68
C ARG A 301 16.25 30.68 32.82
N ARG A 302 15.69 29.67 33.48
CA ARG A 302 14.80 29.86 34.65
C ARG A 302 15.53 29.88 35.99
N ARG A 303 16.79 29.43 36.06
CA ARG A 303 17.61 29.52 37.28
C ARG A 303 18.29 30.87 37.44
N ASP A 304 18.52 31.59 36.34
CA ASP A 304 19.18 32.90 36.36
C ASP A 304 18.19 34.08 36.56
N ALA A 305 16.90 33.78 36.74
CA ALA A 305 15.82 34.75 36.89
C ALA A 305 15.07 34.65 38.23
N SER A 306 15.61 33.88 39.19
CA SER A 306 15.16 33.75 40.58
C SER A 306 16.27 34.14 41.53
#